data_AF-A0A3N5P2K7-F1
#
_entry.id   AF-A0A3N5P2K7-F1
#
_cell.length_a   1.000
_cell.length_b   1.000
_cell.length_c   1.000
_cell.angle_alpha   90.00
_cell.angle_beta   90.00
_cell.angle_gamma   90.00
#
_symmetry.space_group_name_H-M   'P 1'
#
loop_
_entity.id
_entity.type
_entity.pdbx_description
1 polymer ?
#
loop_
_entity_poly.entity_id
_entity_poly.type
_entity_poly.pdbx_seq_one_letter_code
_entity_poly.pdbx_strand_id
1 'polypeptide(L)'
;MRRVLVPCLSAFLVSATVRAQTPPARGTAKPATFKAAALTIQVSDTLGAPLSGSTITAEGPVSREGVTAPDGTLRLINLRAGNYRLRFMREGSITLERDLALRAGESATLDVALSAAPPPPKAPEPVQPPPSSRTLGPPGESKVTPVPLFLEKNFIGGREGRKDSPLGCTETGMATLHQLRDSWLAHTHDDADEWIYVVAGEGALRIAAAEHHLQAGTFSLVPHTVTHAFVPQGRNPLIIISVLSGPACKG
;
A
#
# COMPACT_ATOMS: atom_id res chain seq x y z
N MET A 1 -6.06 -80.31 67.73
CA MET A 1 -5.26 -81.39 68.38
C MET A 1 -4.11 -81.78 67.46
N ARG A 2 -2.86 -81.73 67.97
CA ARG A 2 -1.66 -82.48 67.52
C ARG A 2 -1.16 -82.20 66.08
N ARG A 3 0.13 -82.05 65.80
CA ARG A 3 1.37 -82.36 66.53
C ARG A 3 2.54 -81.62 65.87
N VAL A 4 3.43 -81.14 66.72
CA VAL A 4 4.81 -80.70 66.44
C VAL A 4 5.63 -81.86 65.86
N LEU A 5 6.57 -81.58 64.94
CA LEU A 5 7.92 -82.16 64.98
C LEU A 5 8.90 -81.38 64.08
N VAL A 6 9.90 -80.77 64.71
CA VAL A 6 11.22 -80.43 64.15
C VAL A 6 12.13 -81.62 64.45
N PRO A 7 12.99 -82.10 63.52
CA PRO A 7 14.43 -81.94 63.77
C PRO A 7 15.38 -81.94 62.54
N CYS A 8 16.59 -81.44 62.85
CA CYS A 8 17.93 -81.87 62.43
C CYS A 8 18.49 -81.61 61.02
N LEU A 9 19.47 -80.69 61.04
CA LEU A 9 20.71 -80.60 60.27
C LEU A 9 21.19 -81.91 59.61
N SER A 10 21.63 -81.79 58.35
CA SER A 10 22.81 -82.49 57.82
C SER A 10 23.34 -81.74 56.60
N ALA A 11 24.54 -81.15 56.74
CA ALA A 11 25.26 -80.49 55.65
C ALA A 11 25.99 -81.56 54.82
N PHE A 12 25.71 -81.60 53.52
CA PHE A 12 26.49 -82.35 52.52
C PHE A 12 27.10 -81.38 51.52
N LEU A 13 28.43 -81.28 51.54
CA LEU A 13 29.24 -80.65 50.51
C LEU A 13 29.30 -81.60 49.30
N VAL A 14 28.76 -81.15 48.16
CA VAL A 14 28.92 -81.82 46.86
C VAL A 14 29.66 -80.87 45.94
N SER A 15 30.92 -81.18 45.65
CA SER A 15 31.70 -80.56 44.58
C SER A 15 31.21 -81.09 43.24
N ALA A 16 30.51 -80.25 42.46
CA ALA A 16 30.16 -80.55 41.06
C ALA A 16 31.08 -79.77 40.11
N THR A 17 31.74 -80.51 39.25
CA THR A 17 32.64 -80.06 38.19
C THR A 17 31.88 -79.27 37.11
N VAL A 18 32.32 -78.03 36.86
CA VAL A 18 31.79 -77.19 35.78
C VAL A 18 32.29 -77.73 34.43
N ARG A 19 31.39 -78.30 33.64
CA ARG A 19 31.63 -78.64 32.22
C ARG A 19 31.43 -77.36 31.40
N ALA A 20 32.50 -76.84 30.80
CA ALA A 20 32.43 -75.69 29.90
C ALA A 20 31.50 -76.00 28.71
N GLN A 21 30.37 -75.29 28.61
CA GLN A 21 29.54 -75.28 27.42
C GLN A 21 30.08 -74.21 26.46
N THR A 22 30.47 -74.63 25.26
CA THR A 22 30.85 -73.73 24.18
C THR A 22 29.61 -72.94 23.72
N PRO A 23 29.62 -71.59 23.71
CA PRO A 23 28.49 -70.83 23.21
C PRO A 23 28.27 -71.09 21.70
N PRO A 24 27.02 -71.19 21.23
CA PRO A 24 26.75 -71.36 19.81
C PRO A 24 27.24 -70.13 19.04
N ALA A 25 27.89 -70.38 17.89
CA ALA A 25 28.32 -69.34 16.97
C ALA A 25 27.12 -68.47 16.57
N ARG A 26 27.16 -67.19 16.95
CA ARG A 26 26.16 -66.19 16.60
C ARG A 26 26.22 -65.99 15.08
N GLY A 27 25.28 -66.58 14.36
CA GLY A 27 25.12 -66.36 12.93
C GLY A 27 25.05 -64.86 12.65
N THR A 28 25.90 -64.38 11.74
CA THR A 28 25.89 -63.00 11.28
C THR A 28 24.59 -62.75 10.52
N ALA A 29 23.66 -62.01 11.14
CA ALA A 29 22.47 -61.56 10.45
C ALA A 29 22.89 -60.71 9.23
N LYS A 30 22.46 -61.11 8.03
CA LYS A 30 22.64 -60.33 6.80
C LYS A 30 22.04 -58.94 7.02
N PRO A 31 22.78 -57.82 6.79
CA PRO A 31 22.23 -56.49 6.97
C PRO A 31 20.99 -56.32 6.09
N ALA A 32 19.87 -55.93 6.70
CA ALA A 32 18.68 -55.54 5.94
C ALA A 32 19.02 -54.31 5.11
N THR A 33 19.04 -54.43 3.78
CA THR A 33 19.25 -53.30 2.86
C THR A 33 18.02 -52.41 2.91
N PHE A 34 18.14 -51.26 3.58
CA PHE A 34 17.10 -50.24 3.56
C PHE A 34 17.06 -49.55 2.19
N LYS A 35 15.87 -49.44 1.58
CA LYS A 35 15.68 -48.71 0.32
C LYS A 35 15.53 -47.21 0.61
N ALA A 36 16.61 -46.46 0.42
CA ALA A 36 16.64 -45.01 0.60
C ALA A 36 15.62 -44.29 -0.30
N ALA A 37 14.83 -43.40 0.30
CA ALA A 37 13.99 -42.46 -0.43
C ALA A 37 14.76 -41.15 -0.68
N ALA A 38 14.28 -40.39 -1.67
CA ALA A 38 14.74 -39.05 -1.98
C ALA A 38 13.54 -38.09 -2.08
N LEU A 39 13.74 -36.84 -1.73
CA LEU A 39 12.76 -35.76 -1.83
C LEU A 39 13.41 -34.60 -2.57
N THR A 40 12.78 -34.16 -3.65
CA THR A 40 13.14 -32.94 -4.37
C THR A 40 12.11 -31.86 -4.04
N ILE A 41 12.59 -30.70 -3.62
CA ILE A 41 11.78 -29.59 -3.16
C ILE A 41 12.02 -28.41 -4.09
N GLN A 42 10.96 -27.81 -4.60
CA GLN A 42 11.00 -26.53 -5.31
C GLN A 42 10.36 -25.47 -4.42
N VAL A 43 11.11 -24.40 -4.11
CA VAL A 43 10.59 -23.28 -3.33
C VAL A 43 10.46 -22.05 -4.23
N SER A 44 9.29 -21.42 -4.22
CA SER A 44 8.99 -20.18 -4.94
C SER A 44 8.33 -19.15 -4.04
N ASP A 45 8.19 -17.91 -4.53
CA ASP A 45 7.26 -16.95 -3.96
C ASP A 45 5.82 -17.22 -4.48
N THR A 46 4.86 -16.41 -4.03
CA THR A 46 3.46 -16.48 -4.48
C THR A 46 3.25 -16.03 -5.93
N LEU A 47 4.26 -15.43 -6.56
CA LEU A 47 4.27 -15.04 -7.98
C LEU A 47 4.95 -16.09 -8.87
N GLY A 48 5.50 -17.16 -8.27
CA GLY A 48 6.16 -18.27 -8.97
C GLY A 48 7.67 -18.08 -9.18
N ALA A 49 8.29 -17.01 -8.66
CA ALA A 49 9.72 -16.82 -8.78
C ALA A 49 10.48 -17.76 -7.82
N PRO A 50 11.55 -18.45 -8.27
CA PRO A 50 12.29 -19.37 -7.42
C PRO A 50 12.98 -18.65 -6.25
N LEU A 51 12.92 -19.25 -5.06
CA LEU A 51 13.51 -18.71 -3.84
C LEU A 51 14.76 -19.48 -3.41
N SER A 52 15.92 -18.89 -3.66
CA SER A 52 17.19 -19.35 -3.13
C SER A 52 17.36 -19.00 -1.64
N GLY A 53 18.27 -19.72 -0.97
CA GLY A 53 18.62 -19.43 0.43
C GLY A 53 17.53 -19.78 1.45
N SER A 54 16.52 -20.56 1.07
CA SER A 54 15.53 -21.07 2.02
C SER A 54 16.13 -22.24 2.78
N THR A 55 16.14 -22.19 4.10
CA THR A 55 16.51 -23.31 4.97
C THR A 55 15.30 -24.23 5.13
N ILE A 56 15.48 -25.51 4.82
CA ILE A 56 14.45 -26.53 5.02
C ILE A 56 14.98 -27.58 5.98
N THR A 57 14.26 -27.77 7.10
CA THR A 57 14.48 -28.90 8.01
C THR A 57 13.38 -29.94 7.79
N ALA A 58 13.78 -31.21 7.74
CA ALA A 58 12.90 -32.36 7.64
C ALA A 58 13.08 -33.22 8.89
N GLU A 59 12.07 -33.22 9.75
CA GLU A 59 12.06 -34.00 10.99
C GLU A 59 11.16 -35.22 10.83
N GLY A 60 11.66 -36.40 11.19
CA GLY A 60 10.97 -37.66 11.01
C GLY A 60 11.84 -38.84 11.41
N PRO A 61 11.68 -40.03 10.78
CA PRO A 61 12.49 -41.21 11.07
C PRO A 61 14.01 -41.01 10.90
N VAL A 62 14.43 -40.03 10.11
CA VAL A 62 15.80 -39.50 10.08
C VAL A 62 15.73 -38.00 9.85
N SER A 63 16.47 -37.19 10.62
CA SER A 63 16.49 -35.75 10.38
C SER A 63 17.43 -35.37 9.24
N ARG A 64 16.97 -34.46 8.38
CA ARG A 64 17.76 -33.84 7.32
C ARG A 64 17.53 -32.34 7.28
N GLU A 65 18.51 -31.61 6.78
CA GLU A 65 18.43 -30.18 6.55
C GLU A 65 19.18 -29.83 5.27
N GLY A 66 18.77 -28.75 4.62
CA GLY A 66 19.50 -28.17 3.51
C GLY A 66 19.01 -26.76 3.17
N VAL A 67 19.71 -26.11 2.26
CA VAL A 67 19.41 -24.75 1.78
C VAL A 67 19.13 -24.81 0.29
N THR A 68 18.12 -24.08 -0.19
CA THR A 68 17.78 -24.05 -1.62
C THR A 68 18.87 -23.37 -2.46
N ALA A 69 19.14 -23.97 -3.62
CA ALA A 69 20.05 -23.45 -4.63
C ALA A 69 19.47 -22.19 -5.34
N PRO A 70 20.25 -21.51 -6.22
CA PRO A 70 19.79 -20.31 -6.93
C PRO A 70 18.51 -20.49 -7.76
N ASP A 71 18.23 -21.71 -8.21
CA ASP A 71 17.02 -22.09 -8.94
C ASP A 71 15.83 -22.44 -8.01
N GLY A 72 15.98 -22.27 -6.69
CA GLY A 72 14.96 -22.59 -5.69
C GLY A 72 14.83 -24.07 -5.35
N THR A 73 15.71 -24.93 -5.89
CA THR A 73 15.65 -26.37 -5.65
C THR A 73 16.44 -26.81 -4.42
N LEU A 74 15.98 -27.86 -3.75
CA LEU A 74 16.74 -28.60 -2.76
C LEU A 74 16.44 -30.09 -2.92
N ARG A 75 17.47 -30.94 -2.92
CA ARG A 75 17.31 -32.40 -2.95
C ARG A 75 17.83 -33.03 -1.66
N LEU A 76 16.91 -33.62 -0.90
CA LEU A 76 17.23 -34.42 0.28
C LEU A 76 17.30 -35.90 -0.10
N ILE A 77 18.40 -36.56 0.23
CA ILE A 77 18.64 -37.98 -0.07
C ILE A 77 18.81 -38.80 1.22
N ASN A 78 18.82 -40.12 1.08
CA ASN A 78 18.98 -41.05 2.20
C ASN A 78 17.91 -40.87 3.28
N LEU A 79 16.67 -40.61 2.84
CA LEU A 79 15.50 -40.51 3.71
C LEU A 79 14.92 -41.90 3.97
N ARG A 80 14.35 -42.07 5.17
CA ARG A 80 13.65 -43.29 5.57
C ARG A 80 12.17 -43.23 5.25
N ALA A 81 11.55 -44.38 4.98
CA ALA A 81 10.09 -44.43 4.85
C ALA A 81 9.42 -44.02 6.18
N GLY A 82 8.38 -43.21 6.09
CA GLY A 82 7.63 -42.68 7.23
C GLY A 82 7.18 -41.24 7.00
N ASN A 83 6.59 -40.64 8.04
CA ASN A 83 6.07 -39.28 8.01
C ASN A 83 7.14 -38.27 8.41
N TYR A 84 7.18 -37.15 7.70
CA TYR A 84 8.08 -36.04 7.94
C TYR A 84 7.29 -34.76 8.14
N ARG A 85 7.72 -33.94 9.10
CA ARG A 85 7.35 -32.54 9.20
C ARG A 85 8.48 -31.69 8.63
N LEU A 86 8.18 -31.00 7.55
CA LEU A 86 9.08 -30.09 6.86
C LEU A 86 8.83 -28.68 7.38
N ARG A 87 9.87 -27.95 7.76
CA ARG A 87 9.81 -26.54 8.12
C ARG A 87 10.65 -25.73 7.15
N PHE A 88 10.05 -24.71 6.57
CA PHE A 88 10.63 -23.83 5.57
C PHE A 88 10.84 -22.46 6.19
N MET A 89 12.08 -22.00 6.22
CA MET A 89 12.45 -20.72 6.81
C MET A 89 13.34 -19.94 5.85
N ARG A 90 12.97 -18.69 5.60
CA ARG A 90 13.75 -17.75 4.80
C ARG A 90 13.58 -16.36 5.38
N GLU A 91 14.65 -15.58 5.38
CA GLU A 91 14.59 -14.18 5.80
C GLU A 91 13.54 -13.40 4.97
N GLY A 92 12.79 -12.54 5.65
CA GLY A 92 11.72 -11.75 5.02
C GLY A 92 10.50 -12.57 4.56
N SER A 93 10.41 -13.85 4.91
CA SER A 93 9.27 -14.73 4.57
C SER A 93 8.59 -15.28 5.83
N ILE A 94 7.30 -15.58 5.72
CA ILE A 94 6.57 -16.29 6.79
C ILE A 94 7.05 -17.74 6.83
N THR A 95 7.37 -18.24 8.03
CA THR A 95 7.73 -19.67 8.21
C THR A 95 6.54 -20.55 7.85
N LEU A 96 6.78 -21.58 7.05
CA LEU A 96 5.75 -22.55 6.66
C LEU A 96 6.15 -23.94 7.14
N GLU A 97 5.18 -24.73 7.56
CA GLU A 97 5.36 -26.14 7.89
C GLU A 97 4.46 -27.01 7.03
N ARG A 98 4.95 -28.18 6.62
CA ARG A 98 4.23 -29.16 5.79
C ARG A 98 4.52 -30.58 6.23
N ASP A 99 3.48 -31.39 6.32
CA ASP A 99 3.63 -32.82 6.56
C ASP A 99 3.69 -33.60 5.24
N LEU A 100 4.58 -34.60 5.16
CA LEU A 100 4.78 -35.45 3.99
C LEU A 100 5.03 -36.91 4.41
N ALA A 101 4.36 -37.86 3.76
CA ALA A 101 4.63 -39.28 3.93
C ALA A 101 5.51 -39.81 2.79
N LEU A 102 6.65 -40.42 3.13
CA LEU A 102 7.57 -41.05 2.17
C LEU A 102 7.50 -42.58 2.26
N ARG A 103 7.47 -43.25 1.10
CA ARG A 103 7.56 -44.71 0.97
C ARG A 103 9.00 -45.16 0.74
N ALA A 104 9.27 -46.44 0.99
CA ALA A 104 10.61 -47.01 0.84
C ALA A 104 11.05 -46.98 -0.64
N GLY A 105 12.20 -46.37 -0.93
CA GLY A 105 12.72 -46.23 -2.29
C GLY A 105 12.03 -45.16 -3.15
N GLU A 106 11.10 -44.37 -2.60
CA GLU A 106 10.38 -43.34 -3.35
C GLU A 106 11.27 -42.14 -3.69
N SER A 107 11.02 -41.53 -4.86
CA SER A 107 11.56 -40.21 -5.23
C SER A 107 10.40 -39.23 -5.36
N ALA A 108 10.12 -38.49 -4.28
CA ALA A 108 9.01 -37.55 -4.21
C ALA A 108 9.43 -36.14 -4.66
N THR A 109 8.46 -35.37 -5.16
CA THR A 109 8.60 -33.95 -5.52
C THR A 109 7.60 -33.12 -4.72
N LEU A 110 8.02 -31.97 -4.21
CA LEU A 110 7.17 -31.06 -3.43
C LEU A 110 7.42 -29.61 -3.85
N ASP A 111 6.37 -28.94 -4.30
CA ASP A 111 6.40 -27.52 -4.66
C ASP A 111 5.79 -26.69 -3.52
N VAL A 112 6.48 -25.63 -3.12
CA VAL A 112 6.11 -24.77 -1.99
C VAL A 112 6.26 -23.31 -2.34
N ALA A 113 5.17 -22.55 -2.20
CA ALA A 113 5.20 -21.10 -2.25
C ALA A 113 5.31 -20.50 -0.83
N LEU A 114 6.32 -19.66 -0.60
CA LEU A 114 6.48 -18.88 0.63
C LEU A 114 5.93 -17.47 0.43
N SER A 115 5.12 -17.01 1.39
CA SER A 115 4.64 -15.63 1.43
C SER A 115 5.68 -14.73 2.08
N ALA A 116 5.85 -13.53 1.55
CA ALA A 116 6.64 -12.49 2.20
C ALA A 116 6.03 -12.17 3.59
N ALA A 117 6.89 -11.95 4.57
CA ALA A 117 6.46 -11.40 5.84
C ALA A 117 5.91 -9.98 5.61
N PRO A 118 4.81 -9.58 6.27
CA PRO A 118 4.36 -8.20 6.22
C PRO A 118 5.52 -7.27 6.60
N PRO A 119 5.71 -6.14 5.90
CA PRO A 119 6.71 -5.18 6.30
C PRO A 119 6.46 -4.78 7.76
N PRO A 120 7.51 -4.55 8.56
CA PRO A 120 7.32 -4.04 9.91
C PRO A 120 6.42 -2.80 9.85
N PRO A 121 5.48 -2.63 10.79
CA PRO A 121 4.63 -1.46 10.81
C PRO A 121 5.54 -0.23 10.78
N LYS A 122 5.29 0.68 9.82
CA LYS A 122 6.04 1.93 9.76
C LYS A 122 5.94 2.57 11.13
N ALA A 123 7.09 2.94 11.71
CA ALA A 123 7.08 3.80 12.89
C ALA A 123 6.14 4.98 12.59
N PRO A 124 5.34 5.46 13.55
CA PRO A 124 4.51 6.64 13.33
C PRO A 124 5.40 7.71 12.71
N GLU A 125 5.04 8.16 11.50
CA GLU A 125 5.68 9.36 10.95
C GLU A 125 5.57 10.43 12.04
N PRO A 126 6.61 11.25 12.28
CA PRO A 126 6.48 12.40 13.17
C PRO A 126 5.20 13.10 12.79
N VAL A 127 4.28 13.24 13.75
CA VAL A 127 3.00 13.93 13.52
C VAL A 127 3.40 15.26 12.91
N GLN A 128 3.14 15.44 11.60
CA GLN A 128 3.31 16.74 11.00
C GLN A 128 2.46 17.66 11.87
N PRO A 129 3.02 18.78 12.36
CA PRO A 129 2.18 19.74 13.07
C PRO A 129 0.94 19.96 12.21
N PRO A 130 -0.26 19.99 12.81
CA PRO A 130 -1.48 20.20 12.05
C PRO A 130 -1.22 21.32 11.05
N PRO A 131 -1.63 21.18 9.77
CA PRO A 131 -1.38 22.21 8.76
C PRO A 131 -1.72 23.52 9.44
N SER A 132 -0.75 24.44 9.50
CA SER A 132 -0.92 25.68 10.25
C SER A 132 -2.26 26.22 9.84
N SER A 133 -3.22 26.28 10.76
CA SER A 133 -4.52 26.86 10.45
C SER A 133 -4.19 28.18 9.81
N ARG A 134 -4.51 28.35 8.51
CA ARG A 134 -4.21 29.59 7.82
C ARG A 134 -4.99 30.63 8.60
N THR A 135 -4.30 31.35 9.48
CA THR A 135 -4.92 32.39 10.27
C THR A 135 -5.29 33.42 9.24
N LEU A 136 -6.59 33.50 8.95
CA LEU A 136 -7.15 34.65 8.28
C LEU A 136 -6.72 35.81 9.18
N GLY A 137 -5.92 36.72 8.65
CA GLY A 137 -5.50 37.92 9.35
C GLY A 137 -6.70 38.82 9.65
N PRO A 138 -6.46 40.09 10.01
CA PRO A 138 -7.55 40.96 10.45
C PRO A 138 -8.68 41.01 9.40
N PRO A 139 -9.96 41.01 9.84
CA PRO A 139 -11.08 41.18 8.92
C PRO A 139 -10.93 42.45 8.08
N GLY A 140 -11.22 42.33 6.78
CA GLY A 140 -11.28 43.49 5.88
C GLY A 140 -12.46 44.42 6.22
N GLU A 141 -12.42 45.65 5.69
CA GLU A 141 -13.50 46.62 5.86
C GLU A 141 -14.79 46.15 5.16
N SER A 142 -15.92 46.24 5.87
CA SER A 142 -17.23 45.98 5.27
C SER A 142 -17.59 47.10 4.29
N LYS A 143 -17.93 46.76 3.05
CA LYS A 143 -18.34 47.72 2.03
C LYS A 143 -19.58 47.23 1.29
N VAL A 144 -20.55 48.13 1.12
CA VAL A 144 -21.77 47.89 0.33
C VAL A 144 -21.76 48.83 -0.87
N THR A 145 -21.80 48.28 -2.08
CA THR A 145 -21.80 49.06 -3.32
C THR A 145 -23.07 48.78 -4.12
N PRO A 146 -23.99 49.75 -4.25
CA PRO A 146 -25.13 49.62 -5.15
C PRO A 146 -24.65 49.74 -6.61
N VAL A 147 -24.47 48.59 -7.27
CA VAL A 147 -23.85 48.50 -8.60
C VAL A 147 -24.50 49.42 -9.66
N PRO A 148 -25.84 49.54 -9.75
CA PRO A 148 -26.46 50.47 -10.70
C PRO A 148 -26.03 51.93 -10.46
N LEU A 149 -26.10 52.41 -9.21
CA LEU A 149 -25.69 53.77 -8.84
C LEU A 149 -24.17 53.98 -9.00
N PHE A 150 -23.37 52.93 -8.80
CA PHE A 150 -21.95 52.98 -9.05
C PHE A 150 -21.66 53.20 -10.55
N LEU A 151 -22.37 52.47 -11.41
CA LEU A 151 -22.24 52.58 -12.86
C LEU A 151 -22.68 53.95 -13.40
N GLU A 152 -23.71 54.57 -12.84
CA GLU A 152 -24.14 55.93 -13.23
C GLU A 152 -22.99 56.96 -13.18
N LYS A 153 -22.10 56.82 -12.20
CA LYS A 153 -20.96 57.72 -11.99
C LYS A 153 -19.66 57.22 -12.61
N ASN A 154 -19.51 55.89 -12.75
CA ASN A 154 -18.25 55.26 -13.12
C ASN A 154 -18.33 54.50 -14.45
N PHE A 155 -19.31 54.80 -15.30
CA PHE A 155 -19.43 54.17 -16.61
C PHE A 155 -18.13 54.34 -17.43
N ILE A 156 -17.80 53.32 -18.21
CA ILE A 156 -16.63 53.32 -19.10
C ILE A 156 -16.72 54.44 -20.14
N GLY A 157 -15.59 55.12 -20.38
CA GLY A 157 -15.52 56.19 -21.37
C GLY A 157 -15.74 55.67 -22.80
N GLY A 158 -16.22 56.52 -23.71
CA GLY A 158 -16.53 56.11 -25.10
C GLY A 158 -15.33 55.64 -25.93
N ARG A 159 -14.09 55.95 -25.51
CA ARG A 159 -12.84 55.53 -26.18
C ARG A 159 -12.04 54.49 -25.40
N GLU A 160 -12.51 54.12 -24.23
CA GLU A 160 -11.81 53.19 -23.33
C GLU A 160 -12.24 51.75 -23.65
N GLY A 161 -11.29 50.87 -23.93
CA GLY A 161 -11.54 49.47 -24.27
C GLY A 161 -11.97 48.61 -23.09
N ARG A 162 -11.51 48.97 -21.89
CA ARG A 162 -11.81 48.29 -20.64
C ARG A 162 -11.65 49.23 -19.45
N LYS A 163 -12.56 49.12 -18.48
CA LYS A 163 -12.47 49.81 -17.18
C LYS A 163 -12.67 48.83 -16.04
N ASP A 164 -11.71 48.82 -15.12
CA ASP A 164 -11.74 47.98 -13.92
C ASP A 164 -11.96 48.86 -12.70
N SER A 165 -12.91 48.48 -11.85
CA SER A 165 -13.27 49.24 -10.65
C SER A 165 -13.31 48.33 -9.43
N PRO A 166 -12.38 48.48 -8.47
CA PRO A 166 -12.37 47.67 -7.26
C PRO A 166 -13.64 47.84 -6.44
N LEU A 167 -14.34 46.74 -6.20
CA LEU A 167 -15.53 46.70 -5.35
C LEU A 167 -15.18 46.36 -3.90
N GLY A 168 -14.23 45.44 -3.68
CA GLY A 168 -13.74 45.08 -2.34
C GLY A 168 -12.49 44.21 -2.40
N CYS A 169 -11.70 44.21 -1.33
CA CYS A 169 -10.50 43.38 -1.18
C CYS A 169 -10.42 42.86 0.26
N THR A 170 -10.06 41.59 0.40
CA THR A 170 -9.84 40.89 1.66
C THR A 170 -8.58 40.03 1.54
N GLU A 171 -8.16 39.39 2.62
CA GLU A 171 -7.03 38.46 2.57
C GLU A 171 -7.29 37.17 1.76
N THR A 172 -8.57 36.89 1.47
CA THR A 172 -9.00 35.66 0.80
C THR A 172 -9.69 35.91 -0.54
N GLY A 173 -9.71 37.16 -1.01
CA GLY A 173 -10.23 37.46 -2.33
C GLY A 173 -10.49 38.93 -2.61
N MET A 174 -10.72 39.21 -3.88
CA MET A 174 -10.94 40.54 -4.44
C MET A 174 -12.15 40.52 -5.36
N ALA A 175 -13.04 41.50 -5.21
CA ALA A 175 -14.15 41.74 -6.10
C ALA A 175 -13.87 42.97 -6.97
N THR A 176 -14.01 42.83 -8.28
CA THR A 176 -13.81 43.90 -9.27
C THR A 176 -15.00 43.97 -10.22
N LEU A 177 -15.46 45.18 -10.51
CA LEU A 177 -16.40 45.45 -11.59
C LEU A 177 -15.62 45.73 -12.86
N HIS A 178 -15.76 44.87 -13.87
CA HIS A 178 -15.17 45.04 -15.19
C HIS A 178 -16.23 45.52 -16.18
N GLN A 179 -15.90 46.57 -16.93
CA GLN A 179 -16.66 47.02 -18.09
C GLN A 179 -15.80 46.80 -19.32
N LEU A 180 -16.23 45.95 -20.24
CA LEU A 180 -15.44 45.46 -21.36
C LEU A 180 -16.07 45.88 -22.70
N ARG A 181 -15.34 46.60 -23.53
CA ARG A 181 -15.66 46.81 -24.95
C ARG A 181 -14.75 45.97 -25.83
N ASP A 182 -13.49 45.83 -25.43
CA ASP A 182 -12.51 44.98 -26.09
C ASP A 182 -12.48 43.60 -25.44
N SER A 183 -12.05 42.61 -26.23
CA SER A 183 -11.87 41.25 -25.71
C SER A 183 -10.80 41.21 -24.64
N TRP A 184 -11.13 40.62 -23.50
CA TRP A 184 -10.15 40.26 -22.50
C TRP A 184 -9.53 38.93 -22.93
N LEU A 185 -8.30 39.03 -23.46
CA LEU A 185 -7.57 37.91 -24.00
C LEU A 185 -7.41 36.76 -22.98
N ALA A 186 -7.15 35.58 -23.53
CA ALA A 186 -6.99 34.35 -22.79
C ALA A 186 -5.94 34.50 -21.67
N HIS A 187 -6.34 34.19 -20.44
CA HIS A 187 -5.49 34.23 -19.27
C HIS A 187 -5.92 33.15 -18.26
N THR A 188 -5.12 33.00 -17.21
CA THR A 188 -5.34 32.05 -16.12
C THR A 188 -4.92 32.71 -14.80
N HIS A 189 -5.44 32.19 -13.70
CA HIS A 189 -5.03 32.54 -12.34
C HIS A 189 -4.41 31.30 -11.71
N ASP A 190 -3.21 31.41 -11.15
CA ASP A 190 -2.49 30.24 -10.64
C ASP A 190 -3.04 29.75 -9.29
N ASP A 191 -3.51 30.68 -8.47
CA ASP A 191 -3.82 30.46 -7.05
C ASP A 191 -5.22 30.96 -6.65
N ALA A 192 -6.06 31.37 -7.61
CA ALA A 192 -7.39 31.89 -7.34
C ALA A 192 -8.45 31.33 -8.29
N ASP A 193 -9.60 30.96 -7.72
CA ASP A 193 -10.81 30.66 -8.50
C ASP A 193 -11.53 31.96 -8.82
N GLU A 194 -12.05 32.10 -10.05
CA GLU A 194 -12.78 33.28 -10.49
C GLU A 194 -14.29 33.03 -10.56
N TRP A 195 -15.03 33.78 -9.75
CA TRP A 195 -16.49 33.76 -9.70
C TRP A 195 -17.03 34.96 -10.46
N ILE A 196 -17.83 34.74 -11.48
CA ILE A 196 -18.25 35.78 -12.42
C ILE A 196 -19.78 35.91 -12.39
N TYR A 197 -20.27 37.13 -12.27
CA TYR A 197 -21.68 37.46 -12.43
C TYR A 197 -21.86 38.59 -13.45
N VAL A 198 -22.67 38.35 -14.47
CA VAL A 198 -22.93 39.34 -15.53
C VAL A 198 -24.03 40.28 -15.08
N VAL A 199 -23.69 41.56 -14.96
CA VAL A 199 -24.61 42.63 -14.54
C VAL A 199 -25.42 43.13 -15.73
N ALA A 200 -24.76 43.35 -16.87
CA ALA A 200 -25.37 43.91 -18.09
C ALA A 200 -24.51 43.63 -19.32
N GLY A 201 -25.10 43.86 -20.50
CA GLY A 201 -24.45 43.61 -21.78
C GLY A 201 -24.48 42.14 -22.19
N GLU A 202 -23.88 41.86 -23.33
CA GLU A 202 -23.81 40.54 -23.93
C GLU A 202 -22.37 40.20 -24.31
N GLY A 203 -22.06 38.92 -24.36
CA GLY A 203 -20.74 38.45 -24.77
C GLY A 203 -20.63 36.94 -24.80
N ALA A 204 -19.39 36.47 -24.88
CA ALA A 204 -19.06 35.07 -24.74
C ALA A 204 -17.91 34.89 -23.74
N LEU A 205 -18.03 33.89 -22.88
CA LEU A 205 -16.96 33.36 -22.04
C LEU A 205 -16.41 32.11 -22.72
N ARG A 206 -15.13 32.15 -23.08
CA ARG A 206 -14.42 30.98 -23.61
C ARG A 206 -13.68 30.32 -22.45
N ILE A 207 -13.94 29.04 -22.23
CA ILE A 207 -13.26 28.22 -21.22
C ILE A 207 -12.76 26.97 -21.93
N ALA A 208 -11.44 26.78 -21.97
CA ALA A 208 -10.82 25.74 -22.80
C ALA A 208 -11.34 25.78 -24.26
N ALA A 209 -11.98 24.70 -24.73
CA ALA A 209 -12.54 24.60 -26.09
C ALA A 209 -14.02 25.01 -26.18
N ALA A 210 -14.68 25.30 -25.06
CA ALA A 210 -16.10 25.63 -25.02
C ALA A 210 -16.31 27.15 -25.03
N GLU A 211 -17.35 27.58 -25.76
CA GLU A 211 -17.83 28.97 -25.75
C GLU A 211 -19.21 29.01 -25.11
N HIS A 212 -19.37 29.86 -24.10
CA HIS A 212 -20.60 30.04 -23.34
C HIS A 212 -21.12 31.45 -23.55
N HIS A 213 -22.39 31.58 -23.95
CA HIS A 213 -23.02 32.89 -24.09
C HIS A 213 -23.21 33.56 -22.72
N LEU A 214 -22.88 34.84 -22.65
CA LEU A 214 -23.05 35.69 -21.48
C LEU A 214 -24.12 36.74 -21.75
N GLN A 215 -25.04 36.88 -20.80
CA GLN A 215 -26.05 37.94 -20.74
C GLN A 215 -26.33 38.31 -19.28
N ALA A 216 -27.00 39.43 -19.03
CA ALA A 216 -27.38 39.86 -17.69
C ALA A 216 -28.05 38.72 -16.89
N GLY A 217 -27.58 38.51 -15.65
CA GLY A 217 -28.04 37.41 -14.78
C GLY A 217 -27.28 36.09 -14.95
N THR A 218 -26.33 36.01 -15.87
CA THR A 218 -25.48 34.82 -16.04
C THR A 218 -24.44 34.75 -14.92
N PHE A 219 -24.31 33.58 -14.31
CA PHE A 219 -23.24 33.24 -13.36
C PHE A 219 -22.28 32.23 -13.99
N SER A 220 -20.99 32.33 -13.68
CA SER A 220 -19.96 31.38 -14.12
C SER A 220 -18.87 31.24 -13.06
N LEU A 221 -18.28 30.05 -12.99
CA LEU A 221 -17.11 29.76 -12.17
C LEU A 221 -15.99 29.30 -13.09
N VAL A 222 -14.82 29.91 -12.96
CA VAL A 222 -13.59 29.45 -13.60
C VAL A 222 -12.60 29.03 -12.52
N PRO A 223 -12.32 27.73 -12.37
CA PRO A 223 -11.32 27.27 -11.41
C PRO A 223 -9.92 27.83 -11.74
N HIS A 224 -9.08 27.97 -10.72
CA HIS A 224 -7.65 28.26 -10.89
C HIS A 224 -7.01 27.31 -11.91
N THR A 225 -5.98 27.80 -12.60
CA THR A 225 -5.26 27.14 -13.71
C THR A 225 -6.07 26.89 -14.99
N VAL A 226 -7.37 27.21 -15.00
CA VAL A 226 -8.20 27.09 -16.19
C VAL A 226 -8.09 28.36 -17.04
N THR A 227 -7.53 28.20 -18.25
CA THR A 227 -7.44 29.30 -19.22
C THR A 227 -8.83 29.71 -19.71
N HIS A 228 -9.11 31.00 -19.68
CA HIS A 228 -10.38 31.55 -20.11
C HIS A 228 -10.22 32.96 -20.71
N ALA A 229 -11.22 33.39 -21.50
CA ALA A 229 -11.26 34.70 -22.15
C ALA A 229 -12.69 35.26 -22.20
N PHE A 230 -12.82 36.59 -22.19
CA PHE A 230 -14.10 37.28 -22.38
C PHE A 230 -14.13 37.98 -23.73
N VAL A 231 -15.19 37.78 -24.49
CA VAL A 231 -15.41 38.39 -25.80
C VAL A 231 -16.72 39.17 -25.74
N PRO A 232 -16.69 40.50 -25.47
CA PRO A 232 -17.88 41.33 -25.51
C PRO A 232 -18.54 41.30 -26.88
N GLN A 233 -19.88 41.34 -26.91
CA GLN A 233 -20.67 41.32 -28.14
C GLN A 233 -21.66 42.49 -28.14
N GLY A 234 -21.92 43.05 -29.32
CA GLY A 234 -22.84 44.17 -29.48
C GLY A 234 -22.20 45.54 -29.21
N ARG A 235 -23.05 46.55 -28.99
CA ARG A 235 -22.64 47.97 -28.86
C ARG A 235 -22.42 48.42 -27.42
N ASN A 236 -23.07 47.76 -26.48
CA ASN A 236 -22.97 48.04 -25.06
C ASN A 236 -21.78 47.26 -24.48
N PRO A 237 -21.05 47.81 -23.50
CA PRO A 237 -20.01 47.05 -22.84
C PRO A 237 -20.60 45.83 -22.12
N LEU A 238 -19.86 44.73 -22.11
CA LEU A 238 -20.12 43.62 -21.21
C LEU A 238 -19.68 44.05 -19.81
N ILE A 239 -20.62 44.03 -18.86
CA ILE A 239 -20.37 44.44 -17.47
C ILE A 239 -20.46 43.22 -16.57
N ILE A 240 -19.34 42.86 -15.95
CA ILE A 240 -19.24 41.71 -15.06
C ILE A 240 -18.71 42.12 -13.69
N ILE A 241 -19.18 41.44 -12.66
CA ILE A 241 -18.51 41.40 -11.36
C ILE A 241 -17.70 40.11 -11.36
N SER A 242 -16.39 40.24 -11.19
CA SER A 242 -15.47 39.13 -10.98
C SER A 242 -15.03 39.13 -9.52
N VAL A 243 -15.08 37.96 -8.87
CA VAL A 243 -14.51 37.72 -7.55
C VAL A 243 -13.44 36.66 -7.69
N LEU A 244 -12.18 37.07 -7.52
CA LEU A 244 -11.06 36.15 -7.38
C LEU A 244 -11.01 35.69 -5.92
N SER A 245 -11.22 34.40 -5.67
CA SER A 245 -11.07 33.79 -4.36
C SER A 245 -9.76 33.02 -4.29
N GLY A 246 -8.82 33.54 -3.52
CA GLY A 246 -7.42 33.11 -3.50
C GLY A 246 -6.59 33.98 -2.53
N PRO A 247 -5.26 33.94 -2.59
CA PRO A 247 -4.40 34.78 -1.76
C PRO A 247 -4.71 36.29 -1.87
N ALA A 248 -4.36 37.02 -0.81
CA ALA A 248 -4.64 38.44 -0.66
C ALA A 248 -4.21 39.29 -1.87
N CYS A 249 -4.88 40.43 -2.08
CA CYS A 249 -4.47 41.43 -3.06
C CYS A 249 -2.99 41.80 -2.83
N LYS A 250 -2.16 41.66 -3.87
CA LYS A 250 -0.85 42.32 -3.89
C LYS A 250 -1.13 43.80 -4.13
N GLY A 251 -0.93 44.62 -3.09
CA GLY A 251 -1.03 46.08 -3.18
C GLY A 251 0.05 46.68 -4.07
#